data_AF-A0A316QHL2-F1
#
_entry.id   AF-A0A316QHL2-F1
#
_cell.length_a   1.000
_cell.length_b   1.000
_cell.length_c   1.000
_cell.angle_alpha   90.00
_cell.angle_beta   90.00
_cell.angle_gamma   90.00
#
_symmetry.space_group_name_H-M   'P 1'
#
loop_
_entity.id
_entity.type
_entity.pdbx_description
1 polymer ?
#
loop_
_entity_poly.entity_id
_entity_poly.type
_entity_poly.pdbx_seq_one_letter_code
_entity_poly.pdbx_strand_id
1 'polypeptide(L)'
;MIQDRINERSPWQDITEGNKIYEPATSREFNTGEWRTATPIFDKEKCRQCLLCAPVCPDCSIPVTNGVREEFDYDHCKGCGICAKVCPFGAITMREGK
;
A
#
# COMPACT_ATOMS: atom_id res chain seq x y z
N MET A 1 -8.44 22.48 -9.10
CA MET A 1 -9.11 22.03 -7.84
C MET A 1 -8.31 22.55 -6.66
N ILE A 2 -8.75 22.39 -5.39
CA ILE A 2 -7.94 22.84 -4.22
C ILE A 2 -6.59 22.11 -4.17
N GLN A 3 -6.53 20.90 -4.71
CA GLN A 3 -5.33 20.09 -4.98
C GLN A 3 -4.20 20.85 -5.71
N ASP A 4 -4.53 21.81 -6.57
CA ASP A 4 -3.52 22.60 -7.30
C ASP A 4 -2.89 23.71 -6.43
N ARG A 5 -3.44 23.97 -5.23
CA ARG A 5 -3.01 25.05 -4.33
C ARG A 5 -2.24 24.58 -3.10
N ILE A 6 -2.46 23.35 -2.64
CA ILE A 6 -1.80 22.78 -1.45
C ILE A 6 -1.12 21.47 -1.85
N ASN A 7 0.21 21.42 -1.72
CA ASN A 7 1.04 20.25 -2.01
C ASN A 7 2.21 20.16 -1.01
N GLU A 8 3.10 19.19 -1.19
CA GLU A 8 4.24 18.93 -0.32
C GLU A 8 5.26 20.08 -0.23
N ARG A 9 5.15 21.09 -1.11
CA ARG A 9 5.98 22.30 -1.15
C ARG A 9 5.26 23.54 -0.64
N SER A 10 3.96 23.46 -0.37
CA SER A 10 3.19 24.59 0.13
C SER A 10 3.70 24.99 1.51
N PRO A 11 4.06 26.27 1.71
CA PRO A 11 4.48 26.74 3.02
C PRO A 11 3.28 26.77 3.97
N TRP A 12 3.53 26.80 5.28
CA TRP A 12 2.46 26.70 6.28
C TRP A 12 1.45 27.86 6.21
N GLN A 13 1.79 28.97 5.57
CA GLN A 13 0.90 30.13 5.38
C GLN A 13 -0.19 29.86 4.33
N ASP A 14 0.06 28.94 3.41
CA ASP A 14 -0.84 28.64 2.29
C ASP A 14 -1.73 27.42 2.55
N ILE A 15 -1.60 26.80 3.73
CA ILE A 15 -2.41 25.65 4.13
C ILE A 15 -3.83 26.07 4.54
N THR A 16 -4.71 25.10 4.69
CA THR A 16 -6.08 25.33 5.15
C THR A 16 -6.13 25.88 6.58
N GLU A 17 -7.10 26.76 6.83
CA GLU A 17 -7.37 27.27 8.18
C GLU A 17 -7.57 26.12 9.18
N GLY A 18 -6.74 26.08 10.22
CA GLY A 18 -6.80 25.05 11.25
C GLY A 18 -6.35 23.66 10.78
N ASN A 19 -5.55 23.56 9.71
CA ASN A 19 -5.06 22.29 9.15
C ASN A 19 -6.18 21.31 8.75
N LYS A 20 -7.32 21.85 8.31
CA LYS A 20 -8.44 21.03 7.81
C LYS A 20 -7.96 20.20 6.62
N ILE A 21 -8.26 18.91 6.64
CA ILE A 21 -8.04 18.04 5.46
C ILE A 21 -8.85 18.63 4.30
N TYR A 22 -8.17 18.97 3.20
CA TYR A 22 -8.75 19.76 2.11
C TYR A 22 -9.55 18.92 1.10
N GLU A 23 -9.33 17.59 1.08
CA GLU A 23 -10.05 16.65 0.22
C GLU A 23 -10.06 15.23 0.83
N PRO A 24 -11.03 14.36 0.48
CA PRO A 24 -11.00 12.97 0.92
C PRO A 24 -9.89 12.18 0.21
N ALA A 25 -9.48 11.07 0.81
CA ALA A 25 -8.54 10.09 0.23
C ALA A 25 -7.12 10.61 -0.08
N THR A 26 -6.68 11.71 0.55
CA THR A 26 -5.30 12.24 0.44
C THR A 26 -4.21 11.27 0.87
N SER A 27 -4.53 10.24 1.66
CA SER A 27 -3.58 9.21 2.05
C SER A 27 -2.99 8.44 0.86
N ARG A 28 -3.66 8.45 -0.30
CA ARG A 28 -3.19 7.83 -1.54
C ARG A 28 -1.99 8.54 -2.17
N GLU A 29 -1.79 9.80 -1.84
CA GLU A 29 -0.66 10.60 -2.35
C GLU A 29 0.59 10.42 -1.49
N PHE A 30 0.49 9.72 -0.35
CA PHE A 30 1.59 9.53 0.58
C PHE A 30 2.24 8.15 0.40
N ASN A 31 3.25 8.10 -0.48
CA ASN A 31 3.96 6.87 -0.81
C ASN A 31 4.86 6.39 0.35
N THR A 32 4.49 5.28 0.97
CA THR A 32 5.27 4.63 2.04
C THR A 32 6.15 3.48 1.57
N GLY A 33 6.21 3.23 0.25
CA GLY A 33 6.92 2.11 -0.35
C GLY A 33 8.42 2.10 -0.09
N GLU A 34 9.03 3.28 0.07
CA GLU A 34 10.47 3.42 0.39
C GLU A 34 10.84 2.86 1.77
N TRP A 35 9.86 2.55 2.63
CA TRP A 35 10.13 2.03 3.97
C TRP A 35 10.52 0.53 3.96
N ARG A 36 10.41 -0.13 2.80
CA ARG A 36 10.75 -1.54 2.65
C ARG A 36 12.22 -1.79 2.92
N THR A 37 12.50 -2.70 3.84
CA THR A 37 13.79 -3.42 3.91
C THR A 37 13.75 -4.72 3.12
N ALA A 38 12.56 -5.26 2.87
CA ALA A 38 12.30 -6.45 2.08
C ALA A 38 11.03 -6.28 1.23
N THR A 39 11.00 -6.89 0.04
CA THR A 39 9.91 -6.80 -0.93
C THR A 39 9.17 -8.14 -1.02
N PRO A 40 7.83 -8.17 -0.88
CA PRO A 40 7.05 -9.37 -1.12
C PRO A 40 6.95 -9.64 -2.63
N ILE A 41 7.19 -10.87 -3.05
CA ILE A 41 7.07 -11.35 -4.42
C ILE A 41 5.89 -12.29 -4.51
N PHE A 42 4.96 -12.01 -5.43
CA PHE A 42 3.78 -12.82 -5.66
C PHE A 42 4.02 -13.92 -6.70
N ASP A 43 3.79 -15.17 -6.30
CA ASP A 43 3.73 -16.32 -7.18
C ASP A 43 2.26 -16.66 -7.49
N LYS A 44 1.81 -16.32 -8.70
CA LYS A 44 0.42 -16.51 -9.15
C LYS A 44 0.05 -17.99 -9.29
N GLU A 45 1.00 -18.85 -9.63
CA GLU A 45 0.75 -20.28 -9.85
C GLU A 45 0.42 -21.01 -8.55
N LYS A 46 1.01 -20.56 -7.44
CA LYS A 46 0.73 -21.11 -6.10
C LYS A 46 -0.51 -20.50 -5.43
N CYS A 47 -1.03 -19.40 -5.95
CA CYS A 47 -2.16 -18.70 -5.35
C CYS A 47 -3.48 -19.46 -5.53
N ARG A 48 -4.26 -19.61 -4.45
CA ARG A 48 -5.62 -20.18 -4.49
C ARG A 48 -6.73 -19.14 -4.41
N GLN A 49 -6.39 -17.85 -4.49
CA GLN A 49 -7.36 -16.75 -4.36
C GLN A 49 -8.22 -16.83 -3.08
N CYS A 50 -7.67 -17.36 -1.99
CA CYS A 50 -8.35 -17.45 -0.69
C CYS A 50 -8.48 -16.10 0.03
N LEU A 51 -7.81 -15.06 -0.48
CA LEU A 51 -7.81 -13.68 0.03
C LEU A 51 -7.31 -13.48 1.46
N LEU A 52 -6.85 -14.51 2.18
CA LEU A 52 -6.37 -14.40 3.57
C LEU A 52 -5.27 -13.33 3.78
N CYS A 53 -4.46 -13.08 2.75
CA CYS A 53 -3.42 -12.06 2.77
C CYS A 53 -3.95 -10.61 2.79
N ALA A 54 -5.09 -10.35 2.14
CA ALA A 54 -5.61 -8.99 1.96
C ALA A 54 -6.09 -8.34 3.28
N PRO A 55 -6.96 -8.97 4.11
CA PRO A 55 -7.44 -8.35 5.34
C PRO A 55 -6.38 -8.23 6.43
N VAL A 56 -5.26 -8.97 6.31
CA VAL A 56 -4.13 -8.85 7.27
C VAL A 56 -3.09 -7.81 6.83
N CYS A 57 -3.24 -7.22 5.64
CA CYS A 57 -2.33 -6.17 5.20
C CYS A 57 -2.68 -4.87 5.94
N PRO A 58 -1.81 -4.35 6.81
CA PRO A 58 -2.12 -3.17 7.62
C PRO A 58 -2.22 -1.88 6.78
N ASP A 59 -1.64 -1.88 5.58
CA ASP A 59 -1.56 -0.72 4.68
C ASP A 59 -2.43 -0.89 3.41
N CYS A 60 -3.35 -1.88 3.40
CA CYS A 60 -4.25 -2.16 2.28
C CYS A 60 -3.54 -2.33 0.91
N SER A 61 -2.26 -2.69 0.89
CA SER A 61 -1.42 -2.72 -0.31
C SER A 61 -1.57 -4.00 -1.15
N ILE A 62 -2.68 -4.73 -1.00
CA ILE A 62 -3.03 -5.91 -1.79
C ILE A 62 -4.43 -5.65 -2.38
N PRO A 63 -4.51 -5.03 -3.57
CA PRO A 63 -5.77 -4.80 -4.26
C PRO A 63 -6.50 -6.11 -4.55
N VAL A 64 -7.82 -6.05 -4.46
CA VAL A 64 -8.72 -7.16 -4.77
C VAL A 64 -9.85 -6.64 -5.64
N THR A 65 -9.97 -7.19 -6.85
CA THR A 65 -11.02 -6.84 -7.80
C THR A 65 -11.81 -8.10 -8.12
N ASN A 66 -13.15 -8.05 -7.99
CA ASN A 66 -14.04 -9.18 -8.27
C ASN A 66 -13.63 -10.49 -7.56
N GLY A 67 -13.17 -10.39 -6.31
CA GLY A 67 -12.74 -11.54 -5.50
C GLY A 67 -11.37 -12.13 -5.89
N VAL A 68 -10.65 -11.48 -6.81
CA VAL A 68 -9.31 -11.88 -7.25
C VAL A 68 -8.30 -10.90 -6.68
N ARG A 69 -7.32 -11.38 -5.90
CA ARG A 69 -6.18 -10.56 -5.49
C ARG A 69 -5.27 -10.26 -6.68
N GLU A 70 -4.80 -9.03 -6.75
CA GLU A 70 -3.90 -8.54 -7.80
C GLU A 70 -2.44 -8.50 -7.30
N GLU A 71 -1.58 -7.80 -8.04
CA GLU A 71 -0.22 -7.47 -7.61
C GLU A 71 -0.22 -6.51 -6.41
N PHE A 72 0.91 -6.43 -5.71
CA PHE A 72 1.06 -5.47 -4.62
C PHE A 72 1.04 -4.03 -5.14
N ASP A 73 0.42 -3.15 -4.36
CA ASP A 73 0.67 -1.72 -4.45
C ASP A 73 2.02 -1.43 -3.79
N TYR A 74 3.08 -1.32 -4.60
CA TYR A 74 4.42 -1.03 -4.12
C TYR A 74 4.64 0.45 -3.80
N ASP A 75 3.70 1.34 -4.06
CA ASP A 75 3.81 2.73 -3.61
C ASP A 75 3.47 2.84 -2.12
N HIS A 76 2.64 1.92 -1.61
CA HIS A 76 2.21 1.90 -0.20
C HIS A 76 2.73 0.70 0.61
N CYS A 77 3.13 -0.41 -0.02
CA CYS A 77 3.57 -1.61 0.71
C CYS A 77 4.86 -1.36 1.51
N LYS A 78 4.82 -1.52 2.84
CA LYS A 78 6.00 -1.33 3.72
C LYS A 78 6.90 -2.58 3.85
N GLY A 79 6.56 -3.69 3.20
CA GLY A 79 7.39 -4.89 3.22
C GLY A 79 7.39 -5.65 4.54
N CYS A 80 6.36 -5.49 5.38
CA CYS A 80 6.28 -6.08 6.72
C CYS A 80 6.23 -7.62 6.76
N GLY A 81 5.94 -8.29 5.63
CA GLY A 81 5.95 -9.75 5.51
C GLY A 81 4.78 -10.51 6.15
N ILE A 82 3.80 -9.81 6.74
CA ILE A 82 2.62 -10.45 7.35
C ILE A 82 1.84 -11.30 6.33
N CYS A 83 1.68 -10.78 5.10
CA CYS A 83 1.02 -11.48 4.01
C CYS A 83 1.74 -12.79 3.61
N ALA A 84 3.08 -12.80 3.63
CA ALA A 84 3.88 -13.99 3.40
C ALA A 84 3.70 -15.01 4.53
N LYS A 85 3.74 -14.56 5.79
CA LYS A 85 3.56 -15.42 6.97
C LYS A 85 2.20 -16.10 7.02
N VAL A 86 1.13 -15.40 6.64
CA VAL A 86 -0.23 -15.95 6.69
C VAL A 86 -0.55 -16.89 5.52
N CYS A 87 0.21 -16.82 4.42
CA CYS A 87 -0.13 -17.56 3.21
C CYS A 87 0.12 -19.07 3.40
N PRO A 88 -0.93 -19.92 3.43
CA PRO A 88 -0.74 -21.36 3.66
C PRO A 88 -0.18 -22.09 2.44
N PHE A 89 -0.15 -21.43 1.28
CA PHE A 89 0.27 -22.02 0.00
C PHE A 89 1.70 -21.61 -0.41
N GLY A 90 2.38 -20.78 0.39
CA GLY A 90 3.69 -20.24 0.02
C GLY A 90 3.69 -19.41 -1.27
N ALA A 91 2.54 -18.79 -1.60
CA ALA A 91 2.37 -17.99 -2.81
C ALA A 91 2.98 -16.59 -2.72
N ILE A 92 3.55 -16.21 -1.56
CA ILE A 92 4.21 -14.93 -1.34
C ILE A 92 5.56 -15.22 -0.67
N THR A 93 6.64 -14.71 -1.23
CA THR A 93 7.99 -14.82 -0.65
C THR A 93 8.59 -13.45 -0.41
N MET A 94 9.42 -13.28 0.62
CA MET A 94 10.14 -12.03 0.85
C MET A 94 11.53 -12.09 0.19
N ARG A 95 11.94 -10.99 -0.43
CA ARG A 95 13.28 -10.79 -1.00
C ARG A 95 13.89 -9.50 -0.47
N GLU A 96 15.21 -9.43 -0.42
CA GLU A 96 15.91 -8.20 -0.03
C GLU A 96 15.51 -7.05 -0.96
N GLY A 97 15.14 -5.91 -0.38
CA GLY A 97 14.77 -4.72 -1.13
C GLY A 97 16.00 -4.15 -1.85
N LYS A 98 15.87 -3.81 -3.13
CA LYS A 98 16.78 -2.87 -3.78
C LYS A 98 16.26 -1.46 -3.61
#